data_AF-A0A846DP31-F1
#
_entry.id   AF-A0A846DP31-F1
#
_cell.length_a   1.000
_cell.length_b   1.000
_cell.length_c   1.000
_cell.angle_alpha   90.00
_cell.angle_beta   90.00
_cell.angle_gamma   90.00
#
_symmetry.space_group_name_H-M   'P 1'
#
loop_
_entity.id
_entity.type
_entity.pdbx_description
1 polymer ?
#
loop_
_entity_poly.entity_id
_entity_poly.type
_entity_poly.pdbx_seq_one_letter_code
_entity_poly.pdbx_strand_id
1 'polypeptide(L)'
;VSEPDLRSGQEAAEYAQELRRIVRYLGIGDGNMQEGSLRCDVNISVRPVGQKKFGVKVEIKNMNSFSAIQKAIDYEIERQIEALEEGEPIVQETRLWEEGSQRTISMRSKEGSSDYRYFPEPDLPPMEVSTEQLEAWKTELPELPAQKRHRYEEELGLSAYDARVLTDDRTVAEYFEKAISADASPKLLANWVTQDIAAYLNNNKLSITEIALTPENLAELVNLIEKGTISGKIAKEILPELLEKGGSAKELVESKGLIQISDTGELEKIIDEVIAAHPQEVEKFRNGKTKLKGFFVGQVMKKTSGRADPKLTNQLIGKKLKG
;
A
#
# COMPACT_ATOMS: atom_id res chain seq x y z
N VAL A 1 -26.85 -4.63 -0.43
CA VAL A 1 -27.34 -3.27 -0.80
C VAL A 1 -26.95 -2.35 0.33
N SER A 2 -26.30 -1.22 0.05
CA SER A 2 -25.97 -0.22 1.07
C SER A 2 -27.12 0.78 1.22
N GLU A 3 -27.17 1.45 2.36
CA GLU A 3 -27.98 2.66 2.54
C GLU A 3 -27.44 3.82 1.66
N PRO A 4 -28.27 4.82 1.31
CA PRO A 4 -27.89 5.94 0.45
C PRO A 4 -27.10 7.01 1.21
N ASP A 5 -25.99 6.62 1.84
CA ASP A 5 -25.17 7.49 2.71
C ASP A 5 -23.97 8.12 2.01
N LEU A 6 -23.53 7.55 0.89
CA LEU A 6 -22.41 8.04 0.08
C LEU A 6 -22.76 9.37 -0.60
N ARG A 7 -21.80 10.28 -0.68
CA ARG A 7 -21.99 11.67 -1.16
C ARG A 7 -21.12 12.06 -2.36
N SER A 8 -20.17 11.22 -2.76
CA SER A 8 -19.32 11.46 -3.92
C SER A 8 -18.95 10.17 -4.64
N GLY A 9 -18.49 10.27 -5.90
CA GLY A 9 -17.95 9.13 -6.64
C GLY A 9 -16.74 8.52 -5.95
N GLN A 10 -15.89 9.36 -5.34
CA GLN A 10 -14.73 8.90 -4.58
C GLN A 10 -15.14 8.05 -3.36
N GLU A 11 -16.09 8.53 -2.53
CA GLU A 11 -16.57 7.76 -1.38
C GLU A 11 -17.15 6.40 -1.80
N ALA A 12 -17.91 6.37 -2.90
CA ALA A 12 -18.49 5.13 -3.40
C ALA A 12 -17.43 4.13 -3.90
N ALA A 13 -16.40 4.63 -4.59
CA ALA A 13 -15.28 3.80 -5.02
C ALA A 13 -14.48 3.27 -3.81
N GLU A 14 -14.20 4.12 -2.81
CA GLU A 14 -13.50 3.72 -1.58
C GLU A 14 -14.31 2.71 -0.76
N TYR A 15 -15.63 2.90 -0.65
CA TYR A 15 -16.54 1.94 -0.02
C TYR A 15 -16.50 0.57 -0.71
N ALA A 16 -16.61 0.55 -2.05
CA ALA A 16 -16.54 -0.68 -2.81
C ALA A 16 -15.17 -1.38 -2.68
N GLN A 17 -14.08 -0.62 -2.62
CA GLN A 17 -12.74 -1.15 -2.35
C GLN A 17 -12.63 -1.75 -0.95
N GLU A 18 -13.22 -1.12 0.07
CA GLU A 18 -13.19 -1.64 1.44
C GLU A 18 -14.00 -2.93 1.57
N LEU A 19 -15.19 -2.98 0.96
CA LEU A 19 -15.96 -4.22 0.87
C LEU A 19 -15.16 -5.33 0.20
N ARG A 20 -14.48 -5.03 -0.92
CA ARG A 20 -13.59 -6.00 -1.58
C ARG A 20 -12.50 -6.51 -0.64
N ARG A 21 -11.84 -5.62 0.11
CA ARG A 21 -10.81 -6.01 1.08
C ARG A 21 -11.37 -6.95 2.15
N ILE A 22 -12.54 -6.64 2.71
CA ILE A 22 -13.21 -7.48 3.72
C ILE A 22 -13.49 -8.88 3.15
N VAL A 23 -14.10 -8.97 1.96
CA VAL A 23 -14.42 -10.23 1.27
C VAL A 23 -13.16 -11.07 1.03
N ARG A 24 -12.07 -10.44 0.57
CA ARG A 24 -10.79 -11.11 0.34
C ARG A 24 -10.16 -11.60 1.65
N TYR A 25 -10.24 -10.81 2.72
CA TYR A 25 -9.73 -11.19 4.04
C TYR A 25 -10.49 -12.37 4.65
N LEU A 26 -11.80 -12.41 4.45
CA LEU A 26 -12.64 -13.54 4.87
C LEU A 26 -12.41 -14.80 4.03
N GLY A 27 -11.73 -14.71 2.88
CA GLY A 27 -11.47 -15.85 2.00
C GLY A 27 -12.69 -16.37 1.25
N ILE A 28 -13.76 -15.55 1.15
CA ILE A 28 -15.03 -15.95 0.51
C ILE A 28 -15.11 -15.56 -0.98
N GLY A 29 -14.15 -14.80 -1.49
CA GLY A 29 -14.05 -14.43 -2.90
C GLY A 29 -12.81 -13.58 -3.21
N ASP A 30 -12.37 -13.61 -4.48
CA ASP A 30 -11.22 -12.81 -4.96
C ASP A 30 -11.56 -11.33 -5.18
N GLY A 31 -12.85 -11.01 -5.31
CA GLY A 31 -13.39 -9.67 -5.54
C GLY A 31 -12.86 -9.00 -6.82
N ASN A 32 -12.49 -9.77 -7.84
CA ASN A 32 -12.07 -9.27 -9.13
C ASN A 32 -13.24 -8.73 -9.97
N MET A 33 -13.24 -7.41 -10.21
CA MET A 33 -14.28 -6.77 -11.02
C MET A 33 -14.19 -7.14 -12.51
N GLN A 34 -12.99 -7.39 -13.04
CA GLN A 34 -12.80 -7.70 -14.46
C GLN A 34 -13.32 -9.10 -14.82
N GLU A 35 -13.15 -10.05 -13.91
CA GLU A 35 -13.68 -11.42 -14.04
C GLU A 35 -15.15 -11.52 -13.59
N GLY A 36 -15.70 -10.43 -13.04
CA GLY A 36 -17.10 -10.30 -12.68
C GLY A 36 -17.49 -11.01 -11.38
N SER A 37 -16.53 -11.38 -10.53
CA SER A 37 -16.75 -11.92 -9.19
C SER A 37 -17.12 -10.83 -8.17
N LEU A 38 -16.78 -9.56 -8.47
CA LEU A 38 -17.36 -8.38 -7.82
C LEU A 38 -18.11 -7.54 -8.85
N ARG A 39 -19.40 -7.28 -8.60
CA ARG A 39 -20.23 -6.40 -9.44
C ARG A 39 -20.84 -5.31 -8.60
N CYS A 40 -20.98 -4.13 -9.20
CA CYS A 40 -21.58 -2.98 -8.54
C CYS A 40 -22.50 -2.26 -9.54
N ASP A 41 -23.75 -2.07 -9.14
CA ASP A 41 -24.67 -1.16 -9.78
C ASP A 41 -24.86 0.04 -8.84
N VAL A 42 -24.82 1.24 -9.38
CA VAL A 42 -24.85 2.48 -8.59
C VAL A 42 -26.20 3.15 -8.74
N ASN A 43 -26.76 3.62 -7.63
CA ASN A 43 -28.00 4.39 -7.62
C ASN A 43 -27.67 5.82 -7.20
N ILE A 44 -28.06 6.80 -8.01
CA ILE A 44 -27.69 8.20 -7.80
C ILE A 44 -28.88 9.14 -7.99
N SER A 45 -28.91 10.16 -7.15
CA SER A 45 -29.84 11.27 -7.25
C SER A 45 -29.21 12.52 -6.63
N VAL A 46 -29.37 13.67 -7.28
CA VAL A 46 -28.99 14.97 -6.71
C VAL A 46 -30.20 15.68 -6.09
N ARG A 47 -29.96 16.60 -5.16
CA ARG A 47 -31.02 17.47 -4.61
C ARG A 47 -30.45 18.85 -4.25
N PRO A 48 -31.25 19.92 -4.39
CA PRO A 48 -30.88 21.25 -3.91
C PRO A 48 -30.55 21.27 -2.41
N VAL A 49 -29.62 22.16 -2.03
CA VAL A 49 -29.26 22.38 -0.63
C VAL A 49 -30.49 22.80 0.18
N GLY A 50 -30.68 22.17 1.35
CA GLY A 50 -31.82 22.41 2.23
C GLY A 50 -33.05 21.54 1.92
N GLN A 51 -33.10 20.88 0.76
CA GLN A 51 -34.17 19.94 0.45
C GLN A 51 -33.97 18.62 1.20
N LYS A 52 -35.00 18.16 1.93
CA LYS A 52 -34.94 16.89 2.67
C LYS A 52 -35.22 15.67 1.79
N LYS A 53 -36.13 15.78 0.83
CA LYS A 53 -36.50 14.68 -0.07
C LYS A 53 -35.44 14.51 -1.16
N PHE A 54 -35.06 13.27 -1.43
CA PHE A 54 -34.22 12.93 -2.59
C PHE A 54 -34.92 13.28 -3.90
N GLY A 55 -34.11 13.55 -4.93
CA GLY A 55 -34.60 13.73 -6.30
C GLY A 55 -34.98 12.40 -6.95
N VAL A 56 -35.12 12.42 -8.26
CA VAL A 56 -35.36 11.21 -9.05
C VAL A 56 -34.08 10.38 -9.12
N LYS A 57 -34.24 9.06 -8.98
CA LYS A 57 -33.13 8.10 -8.94
C LYS A 57 -32.79 7.60 -10.34
N VAL A 58 -31.52 7.65 -10.69
CA VAL A 58 -30.95 6.99 -11.87
C VAL A 58 -30.10 5.81 -11.40
N GLU A 59 -30.23 4.68 -12.07
CA GLU A 59 -29.42 3.49 -11.83
C GLU A 59 -28.38 3.35 -12.95
N ILE A 60 -27.10 3.35 -12.60
CA ILE A 60 -26.00 3.12 -13.54
C ILE A 60 -25.54 1.67 -13.41
N LYS A 61 -25.35 0.99 -14.54
CA LYS A 61 -24.79 -0.36 -14.63
C LYS A 61 -23.53 -0.39 -15.50
N ASN A 62 -22.86 -1.55 -15.54
CA ASN A 62 -21.70 -1.83 -16.40
C ASN A 62 -20.42 -1.05 -16.04
N MET A 63 -20.08 -1.02 -14.75
CA MET A 63 -18.80 -0.48 -14.28
C MET A 63 -17.89 -1.64 -13.83
N ASN A 64 -16.80 -1.85 -14.55
CA ASN A 64 -15.90 -3.01 -14.34
C ASN A 64 -14.61 -2.64 -13.57
N SER A 65 -14.55 -1.44 -13.00
CA SER A 65 -13.43 -1.01 -12.14
C SER A 65 -13.89 0.02 -11.11
N PHE A 66 -13.13 0.18 -10.03
CA PHE A 66 -13.39 1.22 -9.03
C PHE A 66 -13.28 2.63 -9.63
N SER A 67 -12.36 2.84 -10.57
CA SER A 67 -12.25 4.11 -11.30
C SER A 67 -13.50 4.38 -12.15
N ALA A 68 -14.04 3.34 -12.80
CA ALA A 68 -15.28 3.44 -13.57
C ALA A 68 -16.45 3.83 -12.67
N ILE A 69 -16.55 3.26 -11.46
CA ILE A 69 -17.59 3.64 -10.48
C ILE A 69 -17.52 5.12 -10.17
N GLN A 70 -16.33 5.63 -9.80
CA GLN A 70 -16.15 7.05 -9.47
C GLN A 70 -16.55 7.94 -10.64
N LYS A 71 -15.98 7.69 -11.82
CA LYS A 71 -16.22 8.53 -13.01
C LYS A 71 -17.68 8.51 -13.47
N ALA A 72 -18.33 7.34 -13.40
CA ALA A 72 -19.73 7.20 -13.76
C ALA A 72 -20.64 8.02 -12.83
N ILE A 73 -20.32 8.01 -11.53
CA ILE A 73 -21.02 8.83 -10.53
C ILE A 73 -20.79 10.30 -10.81
N ASP A 74 -19.53 10.73 -10.94
CA ASP A 74 -19.18 12.14 -11.10
C ASP A 74 -19.83 12.72 -12.38
N TYR A 75 -19.77 11.99 -13.50
CA TYR A 75 -20.46 12.36 -14.75
C TYR A 75 -21.98 12.48 -14.55
N GLU A 76 -22.59 11.52 -13.85
CA GLU A 76 -24.04 11.51 -13.67
C GLU A 76 -24.52 12.58 -12.67
N ILE A 77 -23.68 12.99 -11.71
CA ILE A 77 -23.92 14.17 -10.86
C ILE A 77 -24.01 15.41 -11.73
N GLU A 78 -22.97 15.67 -12.54
CA GLU A 78 -22.90 16.84 -13.43
C GLU A 78 -24.10 16.88 -14.37
N ARG A 79 -24.39 15.76 -15.05
CA ARG A 79 -25.53 15.65 -15.97
C ARG A 79 -26.87 15.89 -15.29
N GLN A 80 -27.07 15.42 -14.06
CA GLN A 80 -28.33 15.68 -13.35
C GLN A 80 -28.44 17.14 -12.90
N ILE A 81 -27.32 17.78 -12.53
CA ILE A 81 -27.30 19.20 -12.17
C ILE A 81 -27.65 20.05 -13.40
N GLU A 82 -26.97 19.85 -14.52
CA GLU A 82 -27.20 20.59 -15.77
C GLU A 82 -28.67 20.51 -16.21
N ALA A 83 -29.22 19.29 -16.26
CA ALA A 83 -30.63 19.10 -16.63
C ALA A 83 -31.58 19.82 -15.66
N LEU A 84 -31.34 19.79 -14.35
CA LEU A 84 -32.17 20.51 -13.38
C LEU A 84 -32.06 22.04 -13.50
N GLU A 85 -30.89 22.57 -13.84
CA GLU A 85 -30.66 24.00 -14.05
C GLU A 85 -31.32 24.51 -15.35
N GLU A 86 -31.36 23.67 -16.39
CA GLU A 86 -32.06 23.95 -17.66
C GLU A 86 -33.58 23.73 -17.57
N GLY A 87 -34.08 23.21 -16.45
CA GLY A 87 -35.50 22.92 -16.24
C GLY A 87 -35.97 21.62 -16.91
N GLU A 88 -35.04 20.76 -17.31
CA GLU A 88 -35.32 19.43 -17.84
C GLU A 88 -35.61 18.43 -16.71
N PRO A 89 -36.72 17.67 -16.77
CA PRO A 89 -37.05 16.70 -15.73
C PRO A 89 -36.15 15.47 -15.79
N ILE A 90 -35.56 15.10 -14.67
CA ILE A 90 -34.91 13.80 -14.52
C ILE A 90 -35.97 12.69 -14.48
N VAL A 91 -35.84 11.68 -15.33
CA VAL A 91 -36.69 10.49 -15.33
C VAL A 91 -36.02 9.31 -14.64
N GLN A 92 -36.82 8.42 -14.05
CA GLN A 92 -36.29 7.20 -13.47
C GLN A 92 -35.93 6.22 -14.59
N GLU A 93 -34.64 5.95 -14.75
CA GLU A 93 -34.14 5.12 -15.83
C GLU A 93 -32.92 4.31 -15.39
N THR A 94 -32.60 3.30 -16.19
CA THR A 94 -31.34 2.57 -16.10
C THR A 94 -30.43 3.02 -17.23
N ARG A 95 -29.21 3.42 -16.86
CA ARG A 95 -28.16 3.86 -17.78
C ARG A 95 -26.97 2.91 -17.73
N LEU A 96 -26.21 2.88 -18.82
CA LEU A 96 -24.94 2.18 -18.91
C LEU A 96 -23.79 3.15 -18.85
N TRP A 97 -22.74 2.80 -18.10
CA TRP A 97 -21.45 3.43 -18.26
C TRP A 97 -20.77 2.93 -19.55
N GLU A 98 -20.40 3.87 -20.43
CA GLU A 98 -19.61 3.59 -21.63
C GLU A 98 -18.16 4.08 -21.44
N GLU A 99 -17.23 3.15 -21.23
CA GLU A 99 -15.80 3.48 -21.01
C GLU A 99 -15.19 4.24 -22.20
N GLY A 100 -15.51 3.88 -23.44
CA GLY A 100 -14.89 4.50 -24.62
C GLY A 100 -15.14 6.01 -24.72
N SER A 101 -16.31 6.46 -24.27
CA SER A 101 -16.72 7.86 -24.36
C SER A 101 -16.85 8.57 -23.01
N GLN A 102 -16.62 7.85 -21.90
CA GLN A 102 -16.69 8.34 -20.52
C GLN A 102 -18.03 9.02 -20.19
N ARG A 103 -19.15 8.41 -20.58
CA ARG A 103 -20.50 8.96 -20.37
C ARG A 103 -21.51 7.88 -20.03
N THR A 104 -22.60 8.29 -19.38
CA THR A 104 -23.76 7.42 -19.15
C THR A 104 -24.73 7.48 -20.33
N ILE A 105 -25.19 6.34 -20.83
CA ILE A 105 -26.14 6.24 -21.95
C ILE A 105 -27.45 5.64 -21.44
N SER A 106 -28.59 6.24 -21.80
CA SER A 106 -29.90 5.68 -21.47
C SER A 106 -30.12 4.35 -22.18
N MET A 107 -30.53 3.33 -21.43
CA MET A 107 -30.88 2.01 -21.97
C MET A 107 -32.40 1.82 -22.03
N ARG A 108 -33.07 2.09 -20.91
CA ARG A 108 -34.50 1.86 -20.73
C ARG A 108 -35.07 2.85 -19.72
N SER A 109 -36.14 3.52 -20.09
CA SER A 109 -37.00 4.24 -19.15
C SER A 109 -37.79 3.24 -18.30
N LYS A 110 -37.79 3.42 -16.97
CA LYS A 110 -38.66 2.64 -16.08
C LYS A 110 -40.01 3.35 -16.01
N GLU A 111 -41.03 2.77 -16.64
CA GLU A 111 -42.41 3.25 -16.53
C GLU A 111 -43.07 2.92 -15.16
N GLY A 112 -42.37 2.18 -14.28
CA GLY A 112 -42.81 1.81 -12.93
C GLY A 112 -41.83 0.87 -12.21
N SER A 113 -42.20 0.37 -11.03
CA SER A 113 -41.47 -0.71 -10.35
C SER A 113 -41.86 -2.07 -10.93
N SER A 114 -40.88 -2.92 -11.27
CA SER A 114 -41.15 -4.30 -11.69
C SER A 114 -41.83 -5.08 -10.56
N ASP A 115 -42.94 -5.75 -10.87
CA ASP A 115 -43.57 -6.70 -9.94
C ASP A 115 -42.83 -8.05 -9.98
N TYR A 116 -41.95 -8.25 -9.00
CA TYR A 116 -41.17 -9.49 -8.87
C TYR A 116 -41.99 -10.64 -8.28
N ARG A 117 -43.22 -10.40 -7.78
CA ARG A 117 -44.11 -11.41 -7.19
C ARG A 117 -43.39 -12.28 -6.15
N TYR A 118 -42.63 -11.66 -5.24
CA TYR A 118 -41.93 -12.39 -4.18
C TYR A 118 -42.92 -13.22 -3.34
N PHE A 119 -42.66 -14.51 -3.20
CA PHE A 119 -43.33 -15.42 -2.27
C PHE A 119 -42.28 -16.34 -1.61
N PRO A 120 -42.53 -16.85 -0.40
CA PRO A 120 -41.60 -17.79 0.25
C PRO A 120 -41.42 -19.06 -0.59
N GLU A 121 -40.18 -19.48 -0.78
CA GLU A 121 -39.82 -20.71 -1.50
C GLU A 121 -40.36 -21.95 -0.76
N PRO A 122 -41.38 -22.67 -1.29
CA PRO A 122 -41.96 -23.82 -0.60
C PRO A 122 -41.03 -25.05 -0.56
N ASP A 123 -40.07 -25.14 -1.49
CA ASP A 123 -39.18 -26.31 -1.59
C ASP A 123 -38.03 -26.27 -0.56
N LEU A 124 -37.77 -25.09 0.03
CA LEU A 124 -36.72 -24.89 1.04
C LEU A 124 -37.35 -24.60 2.41
N PRO A 125 -37.14 -25.46 3.43
CA PRO A 125 -37.58 -25.14 4.78
C PRO A 125 -36.81 -23.90 5.30
N PRO A 126 -37.40 -23.13 6.24
CA PRO A 126 -36.71 -22.03 6.87
C PRO A 126 -35.38 -22.48 7.49
N MET A 127 -34.30 -21.75 7.21
CA MET A 127 -33.02 -21.98 7.87
C MET A 127 -33.00 -21.30 9.24
N GLU A 128 -32.81 -22.09 10.29
CA GLU A 128 -32.62 -21.60 11.65
C GLU A 128 -31.14 -21.69 12.03
N VAL A 129 -30.57 -20.57 12.49
CA VAL A 129 -29.19 -20.50 13.00
C VAL A 129 -29.27 -20.39 14.52
N SER A 130 -28.75 -21.40 15.23
CA SER A 130 -28.72 -21.38 16.70
C SER A 130 -27.71 -20.37 17.22
N THR A 131 -27.92 -19.90 18.46
CA THR A 131 -26.98 -18.98 19.12
C THR A 131 -25.60 -19.61 19.26
N GLU A 132 -25.54 -20.90 19.57
CA GLU A 132 -24.28 -21.64 19.72
C GLU A 132 -23.51 -21.68 18.40
N GLN A 133 -24.21 -21.93 17.28
CA GLN A 133 -23.61 -21.93 15.94
C GLN A 133 -23.12 -20.54 15.54
N LEU A 134 -23.89 -19.50 15.85
CA LEU A 134 -23.52 -18.11 15.58
C LEU A 134 -22.26 -17.71 16.36
N GLU A 135 -22.20 -18.04 17.66
CA GLU A 135 -21.03 -17.73 18.49
C GLU A 135 -19.80 -18.52 18.03
N ALA A 136 -19.95 -19.78 17.61
CA ALA A 136 -18.86 -20.55 17.02
C ALA A 136 -18.28 -19.84 15.78
N TRP A 137 -19.11 -19.44 14.81
CA TRP A 137 -18.64 -18.75 13.60
C TRP A 137 -17.99 -17.40 13.90
N LYS A 138 -18.44 -16.66 14.92
CA LYS A 138 -17.78 -15.42 15.33
C LYS A 138 -16.32 -15.64 15.75
N THR A 139 -16.01 -16.79 16.37
CA THR A 139 -14.62 -17.11 16.77
C THR A 139 -13.73 -17.50 15.60
N GLU A 140 -14.32 -17.88 14.45
CA GLU A 140 -13.58 -18.25 13.23
C GLU A 140 -13.23 -17.03 12.37
N LEU A 141 -13.87 -15.88 12.61
CA LEU A 141 -13.63 -14.67 11.85
C LEU A 141 -12.20 -14.15 12.08
N PRO A 142 -11.43 -13.89 11.02
CA PRO A 142 -10.13 -13.26 11.15
C PRO A 142 -10.29 -11.79 11.57
N GLU A 143 -9.21 -11.22 12.09
CA GLU A 143 -9.10 -9.78 12.28
C GLU A 143 -9.23 -9.06 10.93
N LEU A 144 -10.21 -8.17 10.82
CA LEU A 144 -10.52 -7.47 9.57
C LEU A 144 -9.50 -6.35 9.27
N PRO A 145 -9.38 -5.92 7.99
CA PRO A 145 -8.41 -4.91 7.58
C PRO A 145 -8.45 -3.62 8.41
N ALA A 146 -9.66 -3.09 8.68
CA ALA A 146 -9.83 -1.87 9.46
C ALA A 146 -9.33 -2.02 10.91
N GLN A 147 -9.58 -3.17 11.53
CA GLN A 147 -9.11 -3.48 12.89
C GLN A 147 -7.58 -3.58 12.91
N LYS A 148 -6.99 -4.28 11.93
CA LYS A 148 -5.53 -4.36 11.78
C LYS A 148 -4.89 -2.98 11.59
N ARG A 149 -5.46 -2.10 10.77
CA ARG A 149 -4.93 -0.74 10.58
C ARG A 149 -4.86 0.03 11.89
N HIS A 150 -5.96 0.02 12.64
CA HIS A 150 -6.02 0.67 13.94
C HIS A 150 -4.96 0.11 14.90
N ARG A 151 -4.85 -1.22 14.98
CA ARG A 151 -3.84 -1.89 15.80
C ARG A 151 -2.41 -1.54 15.37
N TYR A 152 -2.14 -1.47 14.07
CA TYR A 152 -0.81 -1.13 13.56
C TYR A 152 -0.43 0.32 13.88
N GLU A 153 -1.38 1.24 13.86
CA GLU A 153 -1.16 2.63 14.26
C GLU A 153 -0.93 2.76 15.77
N GLU A 154 -1.82 2.18 16.58
CA GLU A 154 -1.79 2.36 18.04
C GLU A 154 -0.71 1.52 18.74
N GLU A 155 -0.59 0.24 18.41
CA GLU A 155 0.31 -0.68 19.11
C GLU A 155 1.72 -0.70 18.48
N LEU A 156 1.83 -0.56 17.16
CA LEU A 156 3.12 -0.61 16.45
C LEU A 156 3.68 0.79 16.11
N GLY A 157 2.88 1.85 16.32
CA GLY A 157 3.29 3.23 16.06
C GLY A 157 3.57 3.53 14.59
N LEU A 158 2.92 2.80 13.67
CA LEU A 158 3.04 3.02 12.23
C LEU A 158 2.23 4.23 11.78
N SER A 159 2.59 4.80 10.63
CA SER A 159 1.76 5.84 10.02
C SER A 159 0.48 5.23 9.44
N ALA A 160 -0.59 6.03 9.33
CA ALA A 160 -1.83 5.60 8.67
C ALA A 160 -1.59 5.14 7.22
N TYR A 161 -0.60 5.71 6.55
CA TYR A 161 -0.18 5.28 5.21
C TYR A 161 0.39 3.86 5.24
N ASP A 162 1.39 3.61 6.10
CA ASP A 162 2.04 2.29 6.19
C ASP A 162 1.04 1.21 6.62
N ALA A 163 0.21 1.52 7.63
CA ALA A 163 -0.83 0.62 8.10
C ALA A 163 -1.82 0.28 6.98
N ARG A 164 -2.24 1.26 6.17
CA ARG A 164 -3.13 1.02 5.03
C ARG A 164 -2.47 0.13 3.97
N VAL A 165 -1.21 0.37 3.61
CA VAL A 165 -0.52 -0.42 2.58
C VAL A 165 -0.31 -1.87 3.06
N LEU A 166 0.14 -2.07 4.30
CA LEU A 166 0.41 -3.41 4.85
C LEU A 166 -0.86 -4.27 5.00
N THR A 167 -2.02 -3.63 5.17
CA THR A 167 -3.30 -4.31 5.39
C THR A 167 -4.21 -4.34 4.16
N ASP A 168 -3.72 -3.91 2.99
CA ASP A 168 -4.50 -4.00 1.75
C ASP A 168 -4.62 -5.46 1.27
N ASP A 169 -3.60 -6.28 1.55
CA ASP A 169 -3.57 -7.71 1.26
C ASP A 169 -3.28 -8.53 2.53
N ARG A 170 -4.10 -9.57 2.75
CA ARG A 170 -4.02 -10.43 3.94
C ARG A 170 -2.68 -11.15 4.02
N THR A 171 -2.14 -11.61 2.89
CA THR A 171 -0.88 -12.36 2.88
C THR A 171 0.30 -11.45 3.23
N VAL A 172 0.25 -10.18 2.82
CA VAL A 172 1.24 -9.16 3.21
C VAL A 172 1.17 -8.85 4.69
N ALA A 173 -0.05 -8.67 5.23
CA ALA A 173 -0.25 -8.44 6.67
C ALA A 173 0.27 -9.61 7.51
N GLU A 174 -0.04 -10.85 7.12
CA GLU A 174 0.45 -12.05 7.81
C GLU A 174 1.96 -12.22 7.71
N TYR A 175 2.56 -11.92 6.54
CA TYR A 175 4.01 -11.93 6.36
C TYR A 175 4.69 -10.91 7.29
N PHE A 176 4.15 -9.69 7.35
CA PHE A 176 4.65 -8.62 8.20
C PHE A 176 4.56 -8.96 9.70
N GLU A 177 3.43 -9.51 10.16
CA GLU A 177 3.24 -9.92 11.55
C GLU A 177 4.18 -11.06 11.97
N LYS A 178 4.44 -12.01 11.06
CA LYS A 178 5.44 -13.06 11.28
C LYS A 178 6.85 -12.49 11.39
N ALA A 179 7.19 -11.49 10.58
CA ALA A 179 8.49 -10.83 10.66
C ALA A 179 8.65 -10.05 11.98
N ILE A 180 7.59 -9.40 12.47
CA ILE A 180 7.60 -8.77 13.81
C ILE A 180 7.83 -9.82 14.90
N SER A 181 7.19 -10.98 14.79
CA SER A 181 7.32 -12.07 15.76
C SER A 181 8.75 -12.64 15.82
N ALA A 182 9.58 -12.38 14.80
CA ALA A 182 11.00 -12.69 14.74
C ALA A 182 11.91 -11.59 15.34
N ASP A 183 11.37 -10.74 16.22
CA ASP A 183 12.10 -9.72 17.00
C ASP A 183 12.82 -8.68 16.14
N ALA A 184 12.10 -8.09 15.18
CA ALA A 184 12.59 -6.98 14.36
C ALA A 184 11.70 -5.74 14.51
N SER A 185 12.32 -4.56 14.41
CA SER A 185 11.64 -3.27 14.54
C SER A 185 10.45 -3.13 13.56
N PRO A 186 9.21 -2.97 14.04
CA PRO A 186 8.02 -2.86 13.18
C PRO A 186 8.12 -1.73 12.15
N LYS A 187 8.71 -0.59 12.54
CA LYS A 187 8.90 0.57 11.66
C LYS A 187 9.88 0.28 10.53
N LEU A 188 10.99 -0.40 10.82
CA LEU A 188 11.96 -0.74 9.78
C LEU A 188 11.37 -1.79 8.84
N LEU A 189 10.72 -2.83 9.38
CA LEU A 189 10.00 -3.82 8.58
C LEU A 189 8.97 -3.19 7.66
N ALA A 190 8.13 -2.29 8.19
CA ALA A 190 7.11 -1.59 7.40
C ALA A 190 7.73 -0.84 6.22
N ASN A 191 8.84 -0.12 6.42
CA ASN A 191 9.54 0.57 5.33
C ASN A 191 10.04 -0.40 4.26
N TRP A 192 10.64 -1.54 4.64
CA TRP A 192 11.15 -2.52 3.67
C TRP A 192 10.02 -3.19 2.88
N VAL A 193 8.93 -3.59 3.56
CA VAL A 193 7.79 -4.23 2.92
C VAL A 193 7.07 -3.28 1.98
N THR A 194 6.79 -2.05 2.42
CA THR A 194 6.01 -1.06 1.64
C THR A 194 6.81 -0.37 0.52
N GLN A 195 8.14 -0.42 0.57
CA GLN A 195 9.01 0.23 -0.43
C GLN A 195 9.73 -0.81 -1.30
N ASP A 196 10.92 -1.24 -0.90
CA ASP A 196 11.82 -2.03 -1.75
C ASP A 196 11.21 -3.38 -2.14
N ILE A 197 10.54 -4.08 -1.20
CA ILE A 197 9.89 -5.36 -1.48
C ILE A 197 8.66 -5.15 -2.37
N ALA A 198 7.77 -4.21 -2.04
CA ALA A 198 6.61 -3.88 -2.88
C ALA A 198 7.02 -3.48 -4.31
N ALA A 199 8.10 -2.72 -4.47
CA ALA A 199 8.63 -2.36 -5.79
C ALA A 199 9.11 -3.60 -6.55
N TYR A 200 9.82 -4.52 -5.90
CA TYR A 200 10.25 -5.77 -6.52
C TYR A 200 9.07 -6.65 -6.93
N LEU A 201 8.09 -6.83 -6.05
CA LEU A 201 6.87 -7.61 -6.31
C LEU A 201 6.11 -7.05 -7.52
N ASN A 202 5.93 -5.73 -7.57
CA ASN A 202 5.25 -5.08 -8.69
C ASN A 202 6.01 -5.21 -10.02
N ASN A 203 7.34 -5.02 -10.00
CA ASN A 203 8.17 -5.11 -11.20
C ASN A 203 8.20 -6.53 -11.78
N ASN A 204 8.13 -7.55 -10.93
CA ASN A 204 8.16 -8.96 -11.35
C ASN A 204 6.75 -9.60 -11.44
N LYS A 205 5.70 -8.85 -11.10
CA LYS A 205 4.30 -9.32 -11.01
C LYS A 205 4.15 -10.55 -10.10
N LEU A 206 4.81 -10.51 -8.94
CA LEU A 206 4.79 -11.58 -7.94
C LEU A 206 3.95 -11.16 -6.72
N SER A 207 3.38 -12.15 -6.05
CA SER A 207 2.84 -12.07 -4.69
C SER A 207 3.96 -12.22 -3.66
N ILE A 208 3.73 -11.71 -2.45
CA ILE A 208 4.67 -11.88 -1.31
C ILE A 208 4.83 -13.35 -0.89
N THR A 209 3.92 -14.22 -1.31
CA THR A 209 4.03 -15.67 -1.09
C THR A 209 4.88 -16.39 -2.13
N GLU A 210 5.28 -15.71 -3.20
CA GLU A 210 6.03 -16.30 -4.34
C GLU A 210 7.52 -15.97 -4.30
N ILE A 211 7.97 -15.19 -3.32
CA ILE A 211 9.39 -14.86 -3.10
C ILE A 211 10.05 -15.86 -2.14
N ALA A 212 11.36 -16.02 -2.27
CA ALA A 212 12.13 -16.92 -1.40
C ALA A 212 12.53 -16.27 -0.06
N LEU A 213 12.40 -14.95 0.07
CA LEU A 213 12.67 -14.22 1.31
C LEU A 213 11.56 -14.49 2.33
N THR A 214 11.85 -15.30 3.34
CA THR A 214 10.91 -15.57 4.43
C THR A 214 10.81 -14.40 5.42
N PRO A 215 9.75 -14.31 6.23
CA PRO A 215 9.62 -13.29 7.28
C PRO A 215 10.82 -13.26 8.25
N GLU A 216 11.36 -14.42 8.59
CA GLU A 216 12.50 -14.58 9.49
C GLU A 216 13.79 -14.03 8.86
N ASN A 217 14.00 -14.28 7.56
CA ASN A 217 15.16 -13.77 6.83
C ASN A 217 15.09 -12.25 6.67
N LEU A 218 13.88 -11.70 6.47
CA LEU A 218 13.68 -10.24 6.47
C LEU A 218 13.97 -9.65 7.85
N ALA A 219 13.48 -10.27 8.93
CA ALA A 219 13.78 -9.84 10.29
C ALA A 219 15.29 -9.86 10.58
N GLU A 220 16.00 -10.91 10.13
CA GLU A 220 17.46 -10.98 10.22
C GLU A 220 18.14 -9.81 9.49
N LEU A 221 17.73 -9.53 8.24
CA LEU A 221 18.25 -8.41 7.46
C LEU A 221 18.05 -7.08 8.18
N VAL A 222 16.84 -6.83 8.70
CA VAL A 222 16.51 -5.61 9.46
C VAL A 222 17.36 -5.51 10.72
N ASN A 223 17.55 -6.60 11.45
CA ASN A 223 18.35 -6.63 12.67
C ASN A 223 19.84 -6.38 12.41
N LEU A 224 20.38 -6.80 11.25
CA LEU A 224 21.75 -6.46 10.86
C LEU A 224 21.93 -4.96 10.60
N ILE A 225 20.91 -4.30 10.03
CA ILE A 225 20.91 -2.85 9.81
C ILE A 225 20.80 -2.11 11.15
N GLU A 226 19.89 -2.55 12.03
CA GLU A 226 19.66 -1.92 13.33
C GLU A 226 20.90 -2.00 14.23
N LYS A 227 21.61 -3.14 14.20
CA LYS A 227 22.90 -3.33 14.90
C LYS A 227 24.07 -2.58 14.25
N GLY A 228 23.88 -1.98 13.07
CA GLY A 228 24.94 -1.31 12.32
C GLY A 228 25.98 -2.25 11.71
N THR A 229 25.69 -3.56 11.64
CA THR A 229 26.56 -4.56 11.00
C THR A 229 26.64 -4.33 9.50
N ILE A 230 25.55 -3.86 8.89
CA ILE A 230 25.51 -3.42 7.49
C ILE A 230 24.80 -2.08 7.37
N SER A 231 25.12 -1.35 6.30
CA SER A 231 24.39 -0.14 5.95
C SER A 231 23.11 -0.48 5.19
N GLY A 232 22.12 0.40 5.23
CA GLY A 232 20.90 0.24 4.41
C GLY A 232 21.19 0.17 2.90
N LYS A 233 22.32 0.75 2.44
CA LYS A 233 22.76 0.63 1.05
C LYS A 233 23.18 -0.80 0.72
N ILE A 234 23.95 -1.42 1.61
CA ILE A 234 24.38 -2.82 1.47
C ILE A 234 23.18 -3.76 1.53
N ALA A 235 22.23 -3.49 2.44
CA ALA A 235 20.99 -4.25 2.51
C ALA A 235 20.21 -4.21 1.17
N LYS A 236 20.10 -3.02 0.53
CA LYS A 236 19.48 -2.88 -0.80
C LYS A 236 20.24 -3.62 -1.91
N GLU A 237 21.55 -3.75 -1.78
CA GLU A 237 22.39 -4.47 -2.75
C GLU A 237 22.20 -5.99 -2.67
N ILE A 238 22.02 -6.55 -1.47
CA ILE A 238 21.83 -7.99 -1.27
C ILE A 238 20.37 -8.43 -1.33
N LEU A 239 19.41 -7.51 -1.15
CA LEU A 239 17.99 -7.81 -1.13
C LEU A 239 17.50 -8.59 -2.37
N PRO A 240 17.88 -8.25 -3.63
CA PRO A 240 17.42 -9.01 -4.81
C PRO A 240 17.80 -10.49 -4.74
N GLU A 241 19.00 -10.80 -4.25
CA GLU A 241 19.44 -12.19 -4.10
C GLU A 241 18.66 -12.93 -3.03
N LEU A 242 18.35 -12.28 -1.90
CA LEU A 242 17.51 -12.86 -0.86
C LEU A 242 16.07 -13.07 -1.33
N LEU A 243 15.53 -12.16 -2.16
CA LEU A 243 14.20 -12.28 -2.74
C LEU A 243 14.08 -13.46 -3.71
N GLU A 244 15.13 -13.72 -4.51
CA GLU A 244 15.16 -14.80 -5.48
C GLU A 244 15.54 -16.16 -4.88
N LYS A 245 16.57 -16.21 -4.03
CA LYS A 245 17.16 -17.46 -3.53
C LYS A 245 16.84 -17.76 -2.07
N GLY A 246 16.40 -16.76 -1.31
CA GLY A 246 16.24 -16.89 0.13
C GLY A 246 17.58 -17.05 0.85
N GLY A 247 17.54 -17.74 1.98
CA GLY A 247 18.71 -17.98 2.83
C GLY A 247 18.98 -16.85 3.84
N SER A 248 20.02 -17.04 4.64
CA SER A 248 20.40 -16.11 5.71
C SER A 248 21.02 -14.83 5.14
N ALA A 249 20.47 -13.69 5.54
CA ALA A 249 21.05 -12.37 5.26
C ALA A 249 22.43 -12.25 5.90
N LYS A 250 22.63 -12.82 7.09
CA LYS A 250 23.91 -12.81 7.80
C LYS A 250 24.99 -13.58 7.03
N GLU A 251 24.71 -14.81 6.63
CA GLU A 251 25.66 -15.63 5.86
C GLU A 251 26.01 -14.99 4.50
N LEU A 252 25.02 -14.36 3.86
CA LEU A 252 25.24 -13.66 2.59
C LEU A 252 26.15 -12.43 2.75
N VAL A 253 25.99 -11.69 3.85
CA VAL A 253 26.86 -10.55 4.18
C VAL A 253 28.29 -11.00 4.49
N GLU A 254 28.45 -12.07 5.27
CA GLU A 254 29.74 -12.62 5.66
C GLU A 254 30.50 -13.18 4.45
N SER A 255 29.84 -13.98 3.61
CA SER A 255 30.45 -14.58 2.41
C SER A 255 30.89 -13.54 1.37
N LYS A 256 30.22 -12.39 1.30
CA LYS A 256 30.58 -11.28 0.41
C LYS A 256 31.51 -10.25 1.05
N GLY A 257 31.87 -10.40 2.33
CA GLY A 257 32.75 -9.45 3.03
C GLY A 257 32.16 -8.04 3.14
N LEU A 258 30.83 -7.93 3.22
CA LEU A 258 30.06 -6.68 3.21
C LEU A 258 29.82 -6.10 4.61
N ILE A 259 30.49 -6.63 5.63
CA ILE A 259 30.40 -6.08 7.00
C ILE A 259 30.90 -4.63 6.99
N GLN A 260 30.15 -3.76 7.67
CA GLN A 260 30.45 -2.35 7.80
C GLN A 260 31.74 -2.15 8.59
N ILE A 261 32.63 -1.31 8.06
CA ILE A 261 33.85 -0.86 8.73
C ILE A 261 33.46 0.25 9.70
N SER A 262 33.46 -0.08 10.99
CA SER A 262 33.20 0.83 12.10
C SER A 262 34.43 1.15 12.95
N ASP A 263 35.57 0.49 12.68
CA ASP A 263 36.85 0.79 13.34
C ASP A 263 37.35 2.17 12.92
N THR A 264 37.49 3.06 13.90
CA THR A 264 37.93 4.44 13.66
C THR A 264 39.33 4.52 13.06
N GLY A 265 40.24 3.62 13.44
CA GLY A 265 41.62 3.64 12.96
C GLY A 265 41.73 3.24 11.49
N GLU A 266 40.99 2.22 11.07
CA GLU A 266 40.90 1.84 9.67
C GLU A 266 40.22 2.94 8.83
N LEU A 267 39.12 3.50 9.32
CA LEU A 267 38.41 4.58 8.63
C LEU A 267 39.26 5.83 8.46
N GLU A 268 40.01 6.23 9.50
CA GLU A 268 40.88 7.40 9.47
C GLU A 268 42.00 7.26 8.42
N LYS A 269 42.61 6.07 8.30
CA LYS A 269 43.62 5.79 7.27
C LYS A 269 43.05 5.97 5.86
N ILE A 270 41.87 5.41 5.62
CA ILE A 270 41.20 5.52 4.31
C ILE A 270 40.85 6.99 4.01
N ILE A 271 40.39 7.73 5.02
CA ILE A 271 40.10 9.17 4.88
C ILE A 271 41.38 9.95 4.54
N ASP A 272 42.49 9.68 5.23
CA ASP A 272 43.77 10.35 4.97
C ASP A 272 44.26 10.08 3.55
N GLU A 273 44.13 8.85 3.05
CA GLU A 273 44.47 8.51 1.67
C GLU A 273 43.57 9.24 0.65
N VAL A 274 42.27 9.38 0.94
CA VAL A 274 41.34 10.11 0.05
C VAL A 274 41.64 11.61 0.05
N ILE A 275 41.98 12.19 1.19
CA ILE A 275 42.37 13.60 1.33
C ILE A 275 43.69 13.85 0.58
N ALA A 276 44.69 12.98 0.76
CA ALA A 276 45.98 13.07 0.08
C ALA A 276 45.86 12.93 -1.45
N ALA A 277 44.90 12.13 -1.93
CA ALA A 277 44.65 11.95 -3.36
C ALA A 277 43.95 13.16 -4.03
N HIS A 278 43.37 14.08 -3.26
CA HIS A 278 42.58 15.22 -3.79
C HIS A 278 42.97 16.57 -3.16
N PRO A 279 44.25 17.00 -3.26
CA PRO A 279 44.73 18.20 -2.58
C PRO A 279 44.04 19.50 -3.04
N GLN A 280 43.65 19.60 -4.32
CA GLN A 280 42.97 20.77 -4.87
C GLN A 280 41.58 20.98 -4.25
N GLU A 281 40.86 19.89 -3.98
CA GLU A 281 39.53 19.90 -3.38
C GLU A 281 39.59 20.26 -1.89
N VAL A 282 40.67 19.88 -1.21
CA VAL A 282 40.92 20.27 0.19
C VAL A 282 41.13 21.78 0.28
N GLU A 283 41.94 22.35 -0.61
CA GLU A 283 42.20 23.80 -0.64
C GLU A 283 40.93 24.59 -0.96
N LYS A 284 40.14 24.15 -1.95
CA LYS A 284 38.83 24.72 -2.26
C LYS A 284 37.86 24.67 -1.06
N PHE A 285 37.88 23.58 -0.27
CA PHE A 285 37.06 23.46 0.93
C PHE A 285 37.48 24.46 2.01
N ARG A 286 38.79 24.58 2.27
CA ARG A 286 39.36 25.55 3.23
C ARG A 286 39.09 27.01 2.82
N ASN A 287 39.02 27.27 1.52
CA ASN A 287 38.60 28.58 0.96
C ASN A 287 37.08 28.83 0.99
N GLY A 288 36.30 28.03 1.72
CA GLY A 288 34.89 28.29 2.01
C GLY A 288 33.88 27.49 1.19
N LYS A 289 34.29 26.61 0.27
CA LYS A 289 33.36 25.72 -0.47
C LYS A 289 32.95 24.50 0.36
N THR A 290 32.14 24.72 1.40
CA THR A 290 31.71 23.69 2.37
C THR A 290 30.96 22.50 1.76
N LYS A 291 30.33 22.66 0.58
CA LYS A 291 29.67 21.56 -0.16
C LYS A 291 30.63 20.43 -0.58
N LEU A 292 31.94 20.68 -0.64
CA LEU A 292 32.94 19.65 -0.97
C LEU A 292 33.06 18.55 0.08
N LYS A 293 32.52 18.74 1.29
CA LYS A 293 32.44 17.67 2.29
C LYS A 293 31.71 16.44 1.74
N GLY A 294 30.62 16.63 0.99
CA GLY A 294 29.87 15.54 0.37
C GLY A 294 30.67 14.77 -0.69
N PHE A 295 31.57 15.46 -1.40
CA PHE A 295 32.50 14.82 -2.35
C PHE A 295 33.46 13.86 -1.64
N PHE A 296 34.11 14.29 -0.55
CA PHE A 296 35.00 13.43 0.22
C PHE A 296 34.28 12.24 0.84
N VAL A 297 33.07 12.44 1.39
CA VAL A 297 32.22 11.33 1.87
C VAL A 297 31.95 10.34 0.73
N GLY A 298 31.60 10.84 -0.46
CA GLY A 298 31.39 10.00 -1.65
C GLY A 298 32.62 9.19 -2.07
N GLN A 299 33.82 9.80 -2.01
CA GLN A 299 35.08 9.11 -2.35
C GLN A 299 35.43 8.02 -1.34
N VAL A 300 35.27 8.26 -0.03
CA VAL A 300 35.48 7.24 1.01
C VAL A 300 34.47 6.10 0.84
N MET A 301 33.20 6.41 0.58
CA MET A 301 32.19 5.39 0.29
C MET A 301 32.53 4.58 -0.95
N LYS A 302 33.03 5.22 -2.01
CA LYS A 302 33.46 4.52 -3.23
C LYS A 302 34.65 3.60 -2.98
N LYS A 303 35.65 4.06 -2.22
CA LYS A 303 36.87 3.30 -1.90
C LYS A 303 36.59 2.10 -0.98
N THR A 304 35.61 2.22 -0.11
CA THR A 304 35.18 1.14 0.80
C THR A 304 34.08 0.25 0.23
N SER A 305 33.66 0.48 -1.03
CA SER A 305 32.51 -0.18 -1.64
C SER A 305 31.22 -0.05 -0.82
N GLY A 306 31.03 1.09 -0.15
CA GLY A 306 29.85 1.38 0.67
C GLY A 306 29.88 0.78 2.08
N ARG A 307 31.01 0.17 2.48
CA ARG A 307 31.20 -0.44 3.81
C ARG A 307 31.57 0.56 4.89
N ALA A 308 32.01 1.78 4.55
CA ALA A 308 32.28 2.79 5.58
C ALA A 308 30.99 3.21 6.30
N ASP A 309 31.04 3.37 7.63
CA ASP A 309 29.92 3.95 8.38
C ASP A 309 29.63 5.40 7.93
N PRO A 310 28.42 5.72 7.42
CA PRO A 310 28.12 7.07 6.92
C PRO A 310 28.19 8.16 7.99
N LYS A 311 27.74 7.89 9.22
CA LYS A 311 27.73 8.87 10.32
C LYS A 311 29.16 9.13 10.78
N LEU A 312 29.93 8.07 11.02
CA LEU A 312 31.32 8.16 11.47
C LEU A 312 32.20 8.82 10.40
N THR A 313 32.05 8.43 9.13
CA THR A 313 32.78 9.04 8.00
C THR A 313 32.52 10.54 7.92
N ASN A 314 31.26 10.96 8.05
CA ASN A 314 30.91 12.39 8.01
C ASN A 314 31.53 13.18 9.18
N GLN A 315 31.61 12.56 10.36
CA GLN A 315 32.20 13.18 11.54
C GLN A 315 33.73 13.30 11.39
N LEU A 316 34.41 12.22 11.00
CA LEU A 316 35.87 12.17 10.87
C LEU A 316 36.38 13.07 9.74
N ILE A 317 35.74 13.07 8.57
CA ILE A 317 36.07 14.00 7.48
C ILE A 317 35.89 15.46 7.94
N GLY A 318 34.83 15.74 8.71
CA GLY A 318 34.59 17.08 9.25
C GLY A 318 35.69 17.56 10.20
N LYS A 319 36.30 16.64 10.96
CA LYS A 319 37.46 16.95 11.82
C LYS A 319 38.73 17.13 10.99
N LYS A 320 39.04 16.18 10.11
CA LYS A 320 40.30 16.16 9.33
C LYS A 320 40.40 17.26 8.27
N LEU A 321 39.29 17.75 7.70
CA LEU A 321 39.32 18.86 6.75
C LEU A 321 39.45 20.25 7.40
N LYS A 322 39.19 20.36 8.72
CA LYS A 322 39.30 21.60 9.49
C LYS A 322 40.69 21.82 10.10
N GLY A 323 41.45 20.75 10.34
CA GLY A 323 42.88 20.81 10.66
C GLY A 323 43.68 20.93 9.38
#